data_AF-A0A956DQC5-F1
#
_entry.id   AF-A0A956DQC5-F1
#
_cell.length_a   1.000
_cell.length_b   1.000
_cell.length_c   1.000
_cell.angle_alpha   90.00
_cell.angle_beta   90.00
_cell.angle_gamma   90.00
#
_symmetry.space_group_name_H-M   'P 1'
#
loop_
_entity.id
_entity.type
_entity.pdbx_description
1 polymer ?
#
loop_
_entity_poly.entity_id
_entity_poly.type
_entity_poly.pdbx_seq_one_letter_code
_entity_poly.pdbx_strand_id
1 'polypeptide(L)'
;LKRFGPHVAFGLPGLLMLIATVMFWMGRNEYVHVPPKGMAVVKEAFSKDGLAAIGKLVVLMLFLAPYYALFEQQGSSWILQAKQMDRTLPLVGELLPSQIHAVNPLLVMLLVPLFSYGLYPAVAKVATVTPLRKIGAGFFMVAASFVVCAHVEGLIQGGARPSIWWQLLAYALMTAGEVMISVTSLEFFYTQAPRKMKSVIMSVKMFAVSLGNLVAAGVNFVILNPDGSSKLPGASYYLFFVAVMLVTGVVFIPVARAYRVKSYMQDAEPGAEAA
;
A
#
# COMPACT_ATOMS: atom_id res chain seq x y z
N LEU A 1 -16.52 3.45 21.97
CA LEU A 1 -17.67 4.28 22.43
C LEU A 1 -18.20 3.91 23.82
N LYS A 2 -18.32 2.62 24.21
CA LYS A 2 -18.90 2.21 25.50
C LYS A 2 -18.16 2.65 26.78
N ARG A 3 -16.88 3.08 26.72
CA ARG A 3 -16.12 3.55 27.92
C ARG A 3 -15.60 5.00 27.86
N PHE A 4 -15.31 5.55 26.67
CA PHE A 4 -14.63 6.86 26.54
C PHE A 4 -15.39 7.93 25.74
N GLY A 5 -16.66 7.67 25.39
CA GLY A 5 -17.50 8.63 24.65
C GLY A 5 -16.95 9.03 23.26
N PRO A 6 -17.68 9.87 22.51
CA PRO A 6 -17.21 10.41 21.23
C PRO A 6 -16.14 11.49 21.42
N HIS A 7 -16.18 12.23 22.53
CA HIS A 7 -15.29 13.37 22.79
C HIS A 7 -13.80 12.97 22.84
N VAL A 8 -13.46 11.82 23.44
CA VAL A 8 -12.06 11.36 23.47
C VAL A 8 -11.61 10.87 22.10
N ALA A 9 -12.50 10.22 21.35
CA ALA A 9 -12.20 9.68 20.02
C ALA A 9 -11.92 10.77 18.98
N PHE A 10 -12.60 11.91 19.06
CA PHE A 10 -12.38 13.06 18.16
C PHE A 10 -11.46 14.14 18.75
N GLY A 11 -11.47 14.31 20.08
CA GLY A 11 -10.68 15.32 20.77
C GLY A 11 -9.18 15.03 20.80
N LEU A 12 -8.78 13.76 20.96
CA LEU A 12 -7.36 13.39 20.97
C LEU A 12 -6.70 13.64 19.60
N PRO A 13 -7.26 13.18 18.45
CA PRO A 13 -6.74 13.57 17.14
C PRO A 13 -6.73 15.08 16.91
N GLY A 14 -7.79 15.80 17.33
CA GLY A 14 -7.85 17.26 17.21
C GLY A 14 -6.73 17.98 17.96
N LEU A 15 -6.44 17.55 19.20
CA LEU A 15 -5.33 18.07 19.99
C LEU A 15 -3.97 17.76 19.34
N LEU A 16 -3.78 16.52 18.86
CA LEU A 16 -2.56 16.13 18.15
C LEU A 16 -2.36 16.94 16.86
N MET A 17 -3.44 17.23 16.13
CA MET A 17 -3.39 18.12 14.95
C MET A 17 -3.02 19.55 15.33
N LEU A 18 -3.53 20.07 16.45
CA LEU A 18 -3.17 21.40 16.94
C LEU A 18 -1.67 21.45 17.32
N ILE A 19 -1.18 20.43 18.04
CA ILE A 19 0.25 20.31 18.38
C ILE A 19 1.10 20.24 17.11
N ALA A 20 0.71 19.41 16.13
CA ALA A 20 1.40 19.31 14.85
C ALA A 20 1.43 20.66 14.11
N THR A 21 0.32 21.41 14.12
CA THR A 21 0.22 22.72 13.49
C THR A 21 1.16 23.74 14.14
N VAL A 22 1.22 23.77 15.48
CA VAL A 22 2.15 24.63 16.23
C VAL A 22 3.60 24.26 15.93
N MET A 23 3.92 22.95 15.91
CA MET A 23 5.25 22.46 15.53
C MET A 23 5.66 22.89 14.12
N PHE A 24 4.77 22.74 13.13
CA PHE A 24 5.01 23.20 11.75
C PHE A 24 5.18 24.72 11.67
N TRP A 25 4.40 25.48 12.44
CA TRP A 25 4.54 26.93 12.47
C TRP A 25 5.88 27.35 13.08
N MET A 26 6.30 26.73 14.17
CA MET A 26 7.61 26.97 14.79
C MET A 26 8.77 26.62 13.83
N GLY A 27 8.64 25.52 13.08
CA GLY A 27 9.64 25.07 12.10
C GLY A 27 9.65 25.84 10.78
N ARG A 28 8.74 26.80 10.55
CA ARG A 28 8.56 27.44 9.23
C ARG A 28 9.82 28.12 8.68
N ASN A 29 10.72 28.58 9.56
CA ASN A 29 11.95 29.26 9.17
C ASN A 29 13.10 28.28 8.89
N GLU A 30 12.98 27.01 9.29
CA GLU A 30 13.99 25.95 9.08
C GLU A 30 13.69 25.11 7.82
N TYR A 31 12.47 25.22 7.26
CA TYR A 31 12.09 24.45 6.08
C TYR A 31 12.67 25.04 4.79
N VAL A 32 13.29 24.18 3.99
CA VAL A 32 13.80 24.52 2.66
C VAL A 32 12.64 24.90 1.73
N HIS A 33 12.56 26.18 1.38
CA HIS A 33 11.57 26.68 0.43
C HIS A 33 12.08 26.45 -1.00
N VAL A 34 11.59 25.41 -1.65
CA VAL A 34 11.87 25.18 -3.07
C VAL A 34 10.93 26.06 -3.91
N PRO A 35 11.43 27.06 -4.66
CA PRO A 35 10.58 27.97 -5.41
C PRO A 35 9.79 27.22 -6.50
N PRO A 36 8.55 27.63 -6.79
CA PRO A 36 7.74 27.01 -7.82
C PRO A 36 8.39 27.23 -9.19
N LYS A 37 8.76 26.15 -9.88
CA LYS A 37 9.40 26.21 -11.21
C LYS A 37 8.44 26.61 -12.36
N GLY A 38 7.22 27.05 -12.03
CA GLY A 38 6.24 27.61 -12.96
C GLY A 38 5.93 26.72 -14.18
N MET A 39 5.64 27.35 -15.32
CA MET A 39 5.23 26.70 -16.57
C MET A 39 6.31 25.78 -17.17
N ALA A 40 7.57 25.87 -16.70
CA ALA A 40 8.65 25.00 -17.16
C ALA A 40 8.38 23.52 -16.82
N VAL A 41 7.69 23.24 -15.71
CA VAL A 41 7.31 21.87 -15.32
C VAL A 41 6.32 21.27 -16.33
N VAL A 42 5.34 22.07 -16.76
CA VAL A 42 4.33 21.65 -17.75
C VAL A 42 5.01 21.39 -19.10
N LYS A 43 5.85 22.32 -19.56
CA LYS A 43 6.58 22.16 -20.82
C LYS A 43 7.48 20.92 -20.83
N GLU A 44 8.13 20.62 -19.70
CA GLU A 44 8.95 19.42 -19.55
C GLU A 44 8.10 18.15 -19.47
N ALA A 45 6.93 18.20 -18.84
CA ALA A 45 6.01 17.07 -18.77
C ALA A 45 5.45 16.65 -20.12
N PHE A 46 5.16 17.61 -20.99
CA PHE A 46 4.71 17.38 -22.37
C PHE A 46 5.86 17.26 -23.39
N SER A 47 7.12 17.25 -22.93
CA SER A 47 8.26 16.96 -23.80
C SER A 47 8.31 15.48 -24.18
N LYS A 48 9.00 15.14 -25.28
CA LYS A 48 9.17 13.74 -25.70
C LYS A 48 9.83 12.88 -24.62
N ASP A 49 10.83 13.42 -23.92
CA ASP A 49 11.54 12.72 -22.85
C ASP A 49 10.67 12.58 -21.59
N GLY A 50 9.91 13.61 -21.23
CA GLY A 50 8.96 13.59 -20.12
C GLY A 50 7.84 12.58 -20.33
N LEU A 51 7.20 12.59 -21.50
CA LEU A 51 6.16 11.64 -21.88
C LEU A 51 6.70 10.20 -21.95
N ALA A 52 7.91 9.99 -22.47
CA ALA A 52 8.53 8.66 -22.49
C ALA A 52 8.85 8.15 -21.07
N ALA A 53 9.30 9.03 -20.17
CA ALA A 53 9.53 8.68 -18.77
C ALA A 53 8.21 8.35 -18.05
N ILE A 54 7.19 9.22 -18.19
CA ILE A 54 5.86 8.98 -17.63
C ILE A 54 5.29 7.66 -18.15
N GLY A 55 5.31 7.42 -19.46
CA GLY A 55 4.76 6.20 -20.06
C GLY A 55 5.40 4.93 -19.50
N LYS A 56 6.73 4.90 -19.35
CA LYS A 56 7.43 3.77 -18.74
C LYS A 56 7.03 3.54 -17.29
N LEU A 57 6.84 4.61 -16.51
CA LEU A 57 6.45 4.51 -15.11
C LEU A 57 4.97 4.15 -14.95
N VAL A 58 4.09 4.68 -15.81
CA VAL A 58 2.65 4.36 -15.83
C VAL A 58 2.44 2.86 -16.00
N VAL A 59 3.19 2.21 -16.90
CA VAL A 59 3.12 0.76 -17.04
C VAL A 59 3.40 0.05 -15.71
N LEU A 60 4.43 0.45 -14.97
CA LEU A 60 4.71 -0.11 -13.64
C LEU A 60 3.64 0.25 -12.61
N MET A 61 3.09 1.47 -12.65
CA MET A 61 2.03 1.92 -11.75
C MET A 61 0.73 1.13 -11.95
N LEU A 62 0.41 0.73 -13.19
CA LEU A 62 -0.75 -0.12 -13.48
C LEU A 62 -0.65 -1.50 -12.82
N PHE A 63 0.55 -2.06 -12.66
CA PHE A 63 0.74 -3.31 -11.91
C PHE A 63 0.50 -3.13 -10.40
N LEU A 64 0.54 -1.91 -9.88
CA LEU A 64 0.24 -1.62 -8.47
C LEU A 64 -1.26 -1.49 -8.21
N ALA A 65 -2.07 -1.28 -9.25
CA ALA A 65 -3.52 -1.10 -9.11
C ALA A 65 -4.20 -2.29 -8.41
N PRO A 66 -3.96 -3.56 -8.82
CA PRO A 66 -4.52 -4.71 -8.11
C PRO A 66 -4.08 -4.76 -6.65
N TYR A 67 -2.82 -4.44 -6.36
CA TYR A 67 -2.32 -4.37 -4.99
C TYR A 67 -3.12 -3.38 -4.13
N TYR A 68 -3.30 -2.14 -4.61
CA TYR A 68 -4.06 -1.12 -3.86
C TYR A 68 -5.52 -1.54 -3.67
N ALA A 69 -6.14 -2.11 -4.70
CA ALA A 69 -7.49 -2.64 -4.60
C ALA A 69 -7.65 -3.71 -3.50
N LEU A 70 -6.69 -4.64 -3.38
CA LEU A 70 -6.67 -5.65 -2.32
C LEU A 70 -6.36 -5.02 -0.95
N PHE A 71 -5.44 -4.06 -0.91
CA PHE A 71 -5.04 -3.35 0.31
C PHE A 71 -6.23 -2.63 0.95
N GLU A 72 -7.06 -1.93 0.17
CA GLU A 72 -8.25 -1.22 0.66
C GLU A 72 -9.33 -2.15 1.25
N GLN A 73 -9.31 -3.45 0.94
CA GLN A 73 -10.26 -4.42 1.51
C GLN A 73 -10.05 -4.64 3.01
N GLN A 74 -8.88 -4.27 3.55
CA GLN A 74 -8.62 -4.27 4.99
C GLN A 74 -9.61 -3.39 5.76
N GLY A 75 -10.09 -2.30 5.14
CA GLY A 75 -11.06 -1.37 5.71
C GLY A 75 -12.53 -1.76 5.49
N SER A 76 -12.81 -2.83 4.76
CA SER A 76 -14.16 -3.25 4.39
C SER A 76 -14.38 -4.74 4.63
N SER A 77 -14.10 -5.60 3.64
CA SER A 77 -14.38 -7.04 3.67
C SER A 77 -13.73 -7.74 4.87
N TRP A 78 -12.52 -7.34 5.25
CA TRP A 78 -11.82 -7.94 6.39
C TRP A 78 -12.49 -7.60 7.74
N ILE A 79 -13.05 -6.39 7.86
CA ILE A 79 -13.83 -6.00 9.04
C ILE A 79 -15.14 -6.79 9.09
N LEU A 80 -15.74 -7.10 7.94
CA LEU A 80 -16.94 -7.94 7.88
C LEU A 80 -16.63 -9.39 8.28
N GLN A 81 -15.54 -9.96 7.78
CA GLN A 81 -15.05 -11.29 8.20
C GLN A 81 -14.78 -11.32 9.71
N ALA A 82 -14.11 -10.30 10.25
CA ALA A 82 -13.83 -10.19 11.68
C ALA A 82 -15.08 -10.22 12.57
N LYS A 83 -16.23 -9.73 12.09
CA LYS A 83 -17.50 -9.78 12.85
C LYS A 83 -17.97 -11.21 13.11
N GLN A 84 -17.61 -12.14 12.25
CA GLN A 84 -18.01 -13.55 12.32
C GLN A 84 -16.98 -14.43 13.06
N MET A 85 -15.84 -13.84 13.45
CA MET A 85 -14.73 -14.52 14.14
C MET A 85 -14.83 -14.40 15.67
N ASP A 86 -14.09 -15.26 16.38
CA ASP A 86 -13.85 -15.09 17.80
C ASP A 86 -12.81 -13.98 18.02
N ARG A 87 -13.27 -12.87 18.61
CA ARG A 87 -12.51 -11.64 18.84
C ARG A 87 -11.97 -11.53 20.27
N THR A 88 -11.99 -12.63 21.03
CA THR A 88 -11.46 -12.65 22.40
C THR A 88 -9.93 -12.80 22.37
N LEU A 89 -9.23 -11.80 22.88
CA LEU A 89 -7.79 -11.85 23.11
C LEU A 89 -7.49 -12.06 24.59
N PRO A 90 -6.60 -12.99 24.96
CA PRO A 90 -6.27 -13.28 26.36
C PRO A 90 -5.81 -12.05 27.16
N LEU A 91 -5.13 -11.09 26.50
CA LEU A 91 -4.53 -9.92 27.15
C LEU A 91 -5.42 -8.64 27.10
N VAL A 92 -6.38 -8.58 26.18
CA VAL A 92 -7.07 -7.32 25.81
C VAL A 92 -8.60 -7.42 25.96
N GLY A 93 -9.14 -8.64 26.09
CA GLY A 93 -10.58 -8.90 26.12
C GLY A 93 -11.20 -8.97 24.73
N GLU A 94 -12.50 -8.69 24.61
CA GLU A 94 -13.21 -8.71 23.34
C GLU A 94 -12.91 -7.43 22.52
N LEU A 95 -12.24 -7.58 21.38
CA LEU A 95 -11.98 -6.48 20.46
C LEU A 95 -13.20 -6.15 19.59
N LEU A 96 -13.40 -4.87 19.29
CA LEU A 96 -14.33 -4.48 18.24
C LEU A 96 -13.75 -4.86 16.86
N PRO A 97 -14.57 -5.27 15.88
CA PRO A 97 -14.09 -5.67 14.55
C PRO A 97 -13.26 -4.59 13.84
N SER A 98 -13.62 -3.31 14.02
CA SER A 98 -12.88 -2.19 13.42
C SER A 98 -11.54 -1.90 14.09
N GLN A 99 -11.32 -2.33 15.33
CA GLN A 99 -10.06 -2.10 16.05
C GLN A 99 -8.92 -2.96 15.49
N ILE A 100 -9.23 -4.06 14.81
CA ILE A 100 -8.23 -4.93 14.19
C ILE A 100 -7.43 -4.15 13.12
N HIS A 101 -8.06 -3.20 12.44
CA HIS A 101 -7.38 -2.34 11.46
C HIS A 101 -6.26 -1.48 12.07
N ALA A 102 -6.33 -1.18 13.38
CA ALA A 102 -5.29 -0.41 14.07
C ALA A 102 -3.96 -1.17 14.21
N VAL A 103 -3.95 -2.48 13.93
CA VAL A 103 -2.73 -3.30 13.95
C VAL A 103 -1.82 -2.99 12.77
N ASN A 104 -2.34 -2.53 11.62
CA ASN A 104 -1.52 -2.28 10.44
C ASN A 104 -0.39 -1.25 10.69
N PRO A 105 -0.65 -0.03 11.23
CA PRO A 105 0.44 0.91 11.56
C PRO A 105 1.48 0.36 12.54
N LEU A 106 1.06 -0.44 13.53
CA LEU A 106 1.97 -1.08 14.48
C LEU A 106 2.88 -2.09 13.77
N LEU A 107 2.31 -2.89 12.86
CA LEU A 107 3.06 -3.82 12.04
C LEU A 107 4.00 -3.10 11.08
N VAL A 108 3.61 -1.98 10.47
CA VAL A 108 4.50 -1.18 9.61
C VAL A 108 5.70 -0.69 10.42
N MET A 109 5.48 -0.11 11.60
CA MET A 109 6.55 0.38 12.47
C MET A 109 7.53 -0.73 12.89
N LEU A 110 7.05 -1.97 13.02
CA LEU A 110 7.90 -3.12 13.35
C LEU A 110 8.59 -3.72 12.11
N LEU A 111 7.85 -3.91 11.02
CA LEU A 111 8.30 -4.63 9.83
C LEU A 111 9.25 -3.81 8.96
N VAL A 112 9.09 -2.48 8.88
CA VAL A 112 9.99 -1.61 8.12
C VAL A 112 11.45 -1.72 8.60
N PRO A 113 11.78 -1.53 9.90
CA PRO A 113 13.15 -1.71 10.38
C PRO A 113 13.60 -3.17 10.29
N LEU A 114 12.72 -4.14 10.58
CA LEU A 114 13.05 -5.56 10.47
C LEU A 114 13.46 -5.94 9.04
N PHE A 115 12.75 -5.42 8.03
CA PHE A 115 13.05 -5.70 6.64
C PHE A 115 14.30 -4.96 6.17
N SER A 116 14.42 -3.69 6.55
CA SER A 116 15.55 -2.84 6.14
C SER A 116 16.88 -3.29 6.73
N TYR A 117 16.92 -3.64 8.02
CA TYR A 117 18.16 -4.00 8.72
C TYR A 117 18.38 -5.51 8.85
N GLY A 118 17.32 -6.33 8.80
CA GLY A 118 17.41 -7.78 8.96
C GLY A 118 17.23 -8.53 7.64
N LEU A 119 16.02 -8.50 7.10
CA LEU A 119 15.63 -9.36 5.97
C LEU A 119 16.39 -9.04 4.68
N TYR A 120 16.42 -7.76 4.25
CA TYR A 120 17.07 -7.40 2.99
C TYR A 120 18.58 -7.64 3.02
N PRO A 121 19.33 -7.31 4.09
CA PRO A 121 20.74 -7.67 4.18
C PRO A 121 20.99 -9.19 4.20
N ALA A 122 20.12 -9.97 4.85
CA ALA A 122 20.24 -11.43 4.86
C ALA A 122 20.00 -12.03 3.47
N VAL A 123 18.95 -11.59 2.77
CA VAL A 123 18.65 -12.04 1.39
C VAL A 123 19.73 -11.57 0.41
N ALA A 124 20.31 -10.37 0.63
CA ALA A 124 21.39 -9.85 -0.18
C ALA A 124 22.67 -10.71 -0.15
N LYS A 125 22.85 -11.56 0.88
CA LYS A 125 23.97 -12.52 0.92
C LYS A 125 23.81 -13.66 -0.09
N VAL A 126 22.57 -13.96 -0.51
CA VAL A 126 22.26 -15.12 -1.37
C VAL A 126 21.76 -14.69 -2.75
N ALA A 127 21.08 -13.56 -2.87
CA ALA A 127 20.50 -13.07 -4.12
C ALA A 127 20.56 -11.54 -4.23
N THR A 128 20.66 -11.03 -5.46
CA THR A 128 20.64 -9.58 -5.70
C THR A 128 19.23 -9.01 -5.44
N VAL A 129 19.13 -8.09 -4.48
CA VAL A 129 17.88 -7.46 -4.05
C VAL A 129 17.66 -6.15 -4.80
N THR A 130 16.94 -6.19 -5.92
CA THR A 130 16.56 -4.99 -6.68
C THR A 130 15.18 -4.46 -6.26
N PRO A 131 14.88 -3.16 -6.41
CA PRO A 131 13.56 -2.60 -6.08
C PRO A 131 12.42 -3.33 -6.79
N LEU A 132 12.58 -3.63 -8.09
CA LEU A 132 11.58 -4.38 -8.86
C LEU A 132 11.40 -5.82 -8.35
N ARG A 133 12.46 -6.49 -7.90
CA ARG A 133 12.32 -7.83 -7.29
C ARG A 133 11.61 -7.78 -5.93
N LYS A 134 11.82 -6.74 -5.13
CA LYS A 134 11.07 -6.52 -3.88
C LYS A 134 9.56 -6.38 -4.18
N ILE A 135 9.20 -5.52 -5.14
CA ILE A 135 7.80 -5.33 -5.56
C ILE A 135 7.19 -6.66 -6.03
N GLY A 136 7.91 -7.41 -6.87
CA GLY A 136 7.46 -8.71 -7.35
C GLY A 136 7.25 -9.73 -6.22
N ALA A 137 8.18 -9.84 -5.26
CA ALA A 137 8.03 -10.71 -4.09
C ALA A 137 6.85 -10.29 -3.21
N GLY A 138 6.62 -8.98 -3.06
CA GLY A 138 5.49 -8.44 -2.33
C GLY A 138 4.15 -8.88 -2.91
N PHE A 139 4.02 -8.99 -4.23
CA PHE A 139 2.79 -9.46 -4.86
C PHE A 139 2.41 -10.88 -4.41
N PHE A 140 3.39 -11.78 -4.29
CA PHE A 140 3.17 -13.12 -3.75
C PHE A 140 2.85 -13.11 -2.25
N MET A 141 3.45 -12.18 -1.48
CA MET A 141 3.15 -12.03 -0.06
C MET A 141 1.70 -11.56 0.18
N VAL A 142 1.21 -10.63 -0.65
CA VAL A 142 -0.18 -10.17 -0.65
C VAL A 142 -1.13 -11.31 -1.05
N ALA A 143 -0.76 -12.10 -2.06
CA ALA A 143 -1.53 -13.29 -2.43
C ALA A 143 -1.62 -14.30 -1.25
N ALA A 144 -0.51 -14.56 -0.56
CA ALA A 144 -0.47 -15.43 0.62
C ALA A 144 -1.38 -14.92 1.75
N SER A 145 -1.42 -13.60 1.98
CA SER A 145 -2.38 -13.00 2.91
C SER A 145 -3.83 -13.32 2.56
N PHE A 146 -4.20 -13.21 1.29
CA PHE A 146 -5.56 -13.51 0.84
C PHE A 146 -5.88 -15.00 0.86
N VAL A 147 -4.89 -15.89 0.74
CA VAL A 147 -5.07 -17.34 0.98
C VAL A 147 -5.46 -17.59 2.44
N VAL A 148 -4.84 -16.90 3.40
CA VAL A 148 -5.24 -17.00 4.81
C VAL A 148 -6.67 -16.52 5.00
N CYS A 149 -7.06 -15.39 4.42
CA CYS A 149 -8.45 -14.91 4.46
C CYS A 149 -9.44 -15.89 3.83
N ALA A 150 -9.09 -16.51 2.69
CA ALA A 150 -9.92 -17.52 2.04
C ALA A 150 -10.10 -18.76 2.92
N HIS A 151 -9.03 -19.20 3.59
CA HIS A 151 -9.09 -20.33 4.52
C HIS A 151 -9.99 -20.03 5.72
N VAL A 152 -9.83 -18.85 6.33
CA VAL A 152 -10.68 -18.38 7.44
C VAL A 152 -12.15 -18.34 7.02
N GLU A 153 -12.44 -17.80 5.84
CA GLU A 153 -13.79 -17.73 5.30
C GLU A 153 -14.40 -19.12 5.08
N GLY A 154 -13.60 -20.08 4.59
CA GLY A 154 -14.03 -21.47 4.44
C GLY A 154 -14.41 -22.12 5.77
N LEU A 155 -13.66 -21.83 6.84
CA LEU A 155 -14.00 -22.29 8.20
C LEU A 155 -15.30 -21.66 8.71
N ILE A 156 -15.50 -20.36 8.46
CA ILE A 156 -16.73 -19.65 8.84
C ILE A 156 -17.94 -20.23 8.12
N GLN A 157 -17.83 -20.49 6.81
CA GLN A 157 -18.89 -21.13 6.03
C GLN A 157 -19.19 -22.56 6.51
N GLY A 158 -18.18 -23.27 7.03
CA GLY A 158 -18.34 -24.56 7.70
C GLY A 158 -18.98 -24.48 9.10
N GLY A 159 -19.37 -23.29 9.56
CA GLY A 159 -20.00 -23.07 10.87
C GLY A 159 -19.02 -22.90 12.03
N ALA A 160 -17.70 -22.91 11.78
CA ALA A 160 -16.70 -22.65 12.80
C ALA A 160 -16.55 -21.15 13.09
N ARG A 161 -16.04 -20.82 14.27
CA ARG A 161 -15.66 -19.44 14.65
C ARG A 161 -14.15 -19.36 14.83
N PRO A 162 -13.38 -19.13 13.76
CA PRO A 162 -11.93 -19.08 13.86
C PRO A 162 -11.49 -17.90 14.74
N SER A 163 -10.38 -18.12 15.46
CA SER A 163 -9.79 -17.10 16.33
C SER A 163 -9.20 -15.94 15.54
N ILE A 164 -9.22 -14.74 16.13
CA ILE A 164 -8.66 -13.53 15.52
C ILE A 164 -7.16 -13.61 15.15
N TRP A 165 -6.40 -14.55 15.74
CA TRP A 165 -5.00 -14.79 15.41
C TRP A 165 -4.74 -15.08 13.93
N TRP A 166 -5.68 -15.77 13.25
CA TRP A 166 -5.58 -16.00 11.81
C TRP A 166 -5.64 -14.70 11.02
N GLN A 167 -6.46 -13.76 11.47
CA GLN A 167 -6.57 -12.46 10.84
C GLN A 167 -5.34 -11.59 11.13
N LEU A 168 -4.77 -11.67 12.35
CA LEU A 168 -3.49 -11.02 12.65
C LEU A 168 -2.36 -11.54 11.75
N LEU A 169 -2.34 -12.84 11.45
CA LEU A 169 -1.40 -13.41 10.48
C LEU A 169 -1.63 -12.85 9.07
N ALA A 170 -2.89 -12.77 8.62
CA ALA A 170 -3.22 -12.16 7.33
C ALA A 170 -2.74 -10.69 7.28
N TYR A 171 -3.00 -9.89 8.32
CA TYR A 171 -2.48 -8.52 8.41
C TYR A 171 -0.95 -8.48 8.38
N ALA A 172 -0.26 -9.38 9.10
CA ALA A 172 1.21 -9.45 9.07
C ALA A 172 1.76 -9.72 7.66
N LEU A 173 1.15 -10.65 6.93
CA LEU A 173 1.52 -10.95 5.53
C LEU A 173 1.19 -9.78 4.60
N MET A 174 0.00 -9.19 4.73
CA MET A 174 -0.39 -8.01 3.95
C MET A 174 0.57 -6.84 4.18
N THR A 175 0.88 -6.52 5.44
CA THR A 175 1.80 -5.44 5.78
C THR A 175 3.24 -5.75 5.34
N ALA A 176 3.69 -7.01 5.40
CA ALA A 176 4.97 -7.40 4.81
C ALA A 176 4.99 -7.12 3.29
N GLY A 177 3.89 -7.43 2.59
CA GLY A 177 3.69 -7.09 1.18
C GLY A 177 3.67 -5.58 0.93
N GLU A 178 3.00 -4.81 1.79
CA GLU A 178 2.95 -3.35 1.76
C GLU A 178 4.35 -2.72 1.85
N VAL A 179 5.18 -3.19 2.78
CA VAL A 179 6.56 -2.72 2.93
C VAL A 179 7.38 -3.02 1.66
N MET A 180 7.17 -4.19 1.04
CA MET A 180 7.88 -4.57 -0.18
C MET A 180 7.40 -3.80 -1.43
N ILE A 181 6.10 -3.51 -1.53
CA ILE A 181 5.49 -2.88 -2.71
C ILE A 181 5.40 -1.37 -2.53
N SER A 182 4.65 -0.91 -1.53
CA SER A 182 4.25 0.50 -1.39
C SER A 182 5.47 1.37 -1.10
N VAL A 183 6.28 1.03 -0.10
CA VAL A 183 7.47 1.80 0.28
C VAL A 183 8.48 1.82 -0.86
N THR A 184 8.83 0.64 -1.39
CA THR A 184 9.80 0.50 -2.48
C THR A 184 9.35 1.19 -3.77
N SER A 185 8.07 1.10 -4.15
CA SER A 185 7.56 1.74 -5.37
C SER A 185 7.60 3.26 -5.26
N LEU A 186 7.31 3.81 -4.08
CA LEU A 186 7.36 5.25 -3.82
C LEU A 186 8.79 5.77 -3.99
N GLU A 187 9.77 5.11 -3.37
CA GLU A 187 11.20 5.42 -3.51
C GLU A 187 11.68 5.25 -4.97
N PHE A 188 11.25 4.17 -5.63
CA PHE A 188 11.59 3.91 -7.03
C PHE A 188 11.05 5.00 -7.96
N PHE A 189 9.78 5.39 -7.83
CA PHE A 189 9.20 6.45 -8.67
C PHE A 189 9.85 7.81 -8.40
N TYR A 190 10.23 8.10 -7.16
CA TYR A 190 10.96 9.34 -6.85
C TYR A 190 12.36 9.39 -7.47
N THR A 191 13.07 8.27 -7.55
CA THR A 191 14.44 8.19 -8.11
C THR A 191 14.46 8.06 -9.63
N GLN A 192 13.39 7.52 -10.23
CA GLN A 192 13.22 7.45 -11.69
C GLN A 192 12.55 8.71 -12.26
N ALA A 193 11.96 9.56 -11.42
CA ALA A 193 11.34 10.80 -11.85
C ALA A 193 12.39 11.85 -12.25
N PRO A 194 12.24 12.51 -13.43
CA PRO A 194 13.04 13.69 -13.75
C PRO A 194 12.91 14.73 -12.63
N ARG A 195 14.03 15.38 -12.28
CA ARG A 195 14.13 16.26 -11.09
C ARG A 195 13.03 17.32 -11.02
N LYS A 196 12.59 17.84 -12.17
CA LYS A 196 11.58 18.90 -12.26
C LYS A 196 10.13 18.40 -12.27
N MET A 197 9.91 17.09 -12.37
CA MET A 197 8.58 16.48 -12.56
C MET A 197 8.19 15.49 -11.45
N LYS A 198 8.89 15.49 -10.32
CA LYS A 198 8.58 14.60 -9.18
C LYS A 198 7.12 14.70 -8.75
N SER A 199 6.58 15.91 -8.62
CA SER A 199 5.16 16.13 -8.27
C SER A 199 4.20 15.60 -9.34
N VAL A 200 4.51 15.80 -10.63
CA VAL A 200 3.70 15.29 -11.75
C VAL A 200 3.62 13.76 -11.71
N ILE A 201 4.75 13.08 -11.50
CA ILE A 201 4.79 11.62 -11.42
C ILE A 201 4.02 11.10 -10.20
N MET A 202 4.08 11.81 -9.07
CA MET A 202 3.28 11.46 -7.90
C MET A 202 1.78 11.67 -8.12
N SER A 203 1.37 12.73 -8.84
CA SER A 203 -0.03 12.92 -9.23
C SER A 203 -0.51 11.82 -10.18
N VAL A 204 0.31 11.44 -11.16
CA VAL A 204 0.02 10.32 -12.07
C VAL A 204 -0.09 9.00 -11.30
N LYS A 205 0.77 8.78 -10.29
CA LYS A 205 0.65 7.63 -9.38
C LYS A 205 -0.70 7.62 -8.69
N MET A 206 -1.11 8.72 -8.06
CA MET A 206 -2.40 8.79 -7.36
C MET A 206 -3.59 8.57 -8.31
N PHE A 207 -3.50 9.09 -9.53
CA PHE A 207 -4.49 8.84 -10.56
C PHE A 207 -4.55 7.35 -10.97
N ALA A 208 -3.40 6.69 -11.14
CA ALA A 208 -3.35 5.25 -11.41
C ALA A 208 -3.92 4.41 -10.26
N VAL A 209 -3.68 4.80 -9.01
CA VAL A 209 -4.30 4.16 -7.83
C VAL A 209 -5.82 4.31 -7.86
N SER A 210 -6.32 5.52 -8.16
CA SER A 210 -7.76 5.77 -8.29
C SER A 210 -8.40 4.91 -9.39
N LEU A 211 -7.78 4.84 -10.57
CA LEU A 211 -8.23 3.95 -11.65
C LEU A 211 -8.23 2.48 -11.23
N GLY A 212 -7.21 2.03 -10.49
CA GLY A 212 -7.15 0.68 -9.95
C GLY A 212 -8.31 0.36 -9.01
N ASN A 213 -8.61 1.27 -8.09
CA ASN A 213 -9.75 1.14 -7.17
C ASN A 213 -11.08 1.17 -7.92
N LEU A 214 -11.22 1.97 -8.99
CA LEU A 214 -12.41 1.96 -9.84
C LEU A 214 -12.60 0.62 -10.57
N VAL A 215 -11.53 0.04 -11.12
CA VAL A 215 -11.59 -1.29 -11.74
C VAL A 215 -12.01 -2.34 -10.73
N ALA A 216 -11.44 -2.31 -9.53
CA ALA A 216 -11.81 -3.24 -8.46
C ALA A 216 -13.27 -3.08 -8.02
N ALA A 217 -13.75 -1.84 -7.91
CA ALA A 217 -15.15 -1.55 -7.64
C ALA A 217 -16.06 -2.07 -8.78
N GLY A 218 -15.66 -1.90 -10.04
CA GLY A 218 -16.37 -2.45 -11.20
C GLY A 218 -16.41 -3.97 -11.19
N VAL A 219 -15.30 -4.63 -10.85
CA VAL A 219 -15.26 -6.09 -10.68
C VAL A 219 -16.21 -6.53 -9.57
N ASN A 220 -16.20 -5.85 -8.42
CA ASN A 220 -17.16 -6.12 -7.33
C ASN A 220 -18.61 -5.92 -7.80
N PHE A 221 -18.90 -4.90 -8.62
CA PHE A 221 -20.24 -4.67 -9.17
C PHE A 221 -20.69 -5.80 -10.11
N VAL A 222 -19.79 -6.37 -10.91
CA VAL A 222 -20.08 -7.52 -11.79
C VAL A 222 -20.27 -8.82 -10.99
N ILE A 223 -19.55 -8.95 -9.87
CA ILE A 223 -19.66 -10.08 -8.94
C ILE A 223 -20.95 -9.99 -8.13
N LEU A 224 -21.51 -8.81 -7.89
CA LEU A 224 -22.82 -8.66 -7.25
C LEU A 224 -23.95 -9.06 -8.22
N ASN A 225 -24.89 -9.87 -7.73
CA ASN A 225 -26.14 -10.20 -8.40
C ASN A 225 -27.16 -9.05 -8.23
N PRO A 226 -28.19 -8.98 -9.09
CA PRO A 226 -29.27 -8.00 -8.97
C PRO A 226 -30.08 -8.08 -7.67
N ASP A 227 -30.01 -9.21 -6.97
CA ASP A 227 -30.63 -9.47 -5.67
C ASP A 227 -29.75 -9.04 -4.46
N GLY A 228 -28.55 -8.52 -4.72
CA GLY A 228 -27.58 -8.12 -3.69
C GLY A 228 -26.70 -9.27 -3.16
N SER A 229 -26.87 -10.49 -3.65
CA SER A 229 -25.99 -11.63 -3.32
C SER A 229 -24.70 -11.60 -4.16
N SER A 230 -23.60 -12.18 -3.68
CA SER A 230 -22.35 -12.28 -4.44
C SER A 230 -22.36 -13.56 -5.30
N LYS A 231 -22.02 -13.45 -6.59
CA LYS A 231 -21.73 -14.59 -7.50
C LYS A 231 -20.55 -15.44 -7.01
N LEU A 232 -19.69 -14.86 -6.18
CA LEU A 232 -18.58 -15.51 -5.50
C LEU A 232 -18.77 -15.34 -3.99
N PRO A 233 -19.58 -16.18 -3.32
CA PRO A 233 -19.78 -16.07 -1.88
C PRO A 233 -18.57 -16.60 -1.10
N GLY A 234 -18.22 -15.88 -0.03
CA GLY A 234 -17.19 -16.22 0.96
C GLY A 234 -15.82 -16.59 0.36
N ALA A 235 -15.35 -17.83 0.58
CA ALA A 235 -13.96 -18.19 0.27
C ALA A 235 -13.59 -17.99 -1.21
N SER A 236 -14.55 -18.19 -2.12
CA SER A 236 -14.36 -18.01 -3.56
C SER A 236 -14.03 -16.55 -3.96
N TYR A 237 -14.55 -15.57 -3.21
CA TYR A 237 -14.24 -14.14 -3.38
C TYR A 237 -12.75 -13.88 -3.13
N TYR A 238 -12.23 -14.37 -2.00
CA TYR A 238 -10.83 -14.21 -1.64
C TYR A 238 -9.91 -14.96 -2.63
N LEU A 239 -10.28 -16.18 -3.03
CA LEU A 239 -9.53 -16.96 -4.02
C LEU A 239 -9.47 -16.29 -5.39
N PHE A 240 -10.53 -15.60 -5.82
CA PHE A 240 -10.49 -14.80 -7.03
C PHE A 240 -9.41 -13.71 -6.96
N PHE A 241 -9.32 -12.98 -5.85
CA PHE A 241 -8.26 -11.99 -5.67
C PHE A 241 -6.87 -12.59 -5.52
N VAL A 242 -6.74 -13.79 -4.92
CA VAL A 242 -5.48 -14.56 -4.95
C VAL A 242 -5.06 -14.81 -6.39
N ALA A 243 -5.96 -15.30 -7.24
CA ALA A 243 -5.66 -15.57 -8.64
C ALA A 243 -5.25 -14.30 -9.40
N VAL A 244 -5.98 -13.21 -9.23
CA VAL A 244 -5.63 -11.89 -9.82
C VAL A 244 -4.24 -11.46 -9.37
N MET A 245 -3.92 -11.62 -8.09
CA MET A 245 -2.63 -11.19 -7.53
C MET A 245 -1.47 -12.08 -8.01
N LEU A 246 -1.67 -13.40 -8.12
CA LEU A 246 -0.68 -14.33 -8.64
C LEU A 246 -0.42 -14.09 -10.13
N VAL A 247 -1.47 -13.89 -10.93
CA VAL A 247 -1.33 -13.53 -12.34
C VAL A 247 -0.58 -12.21 -12.47
N THR A 248 -0.92 -11.19 -11.68
CA THR A 248 -0.21 -9.91 -11.64
C THR A 248 1.27 -10.12 -11.30
N GLY A 249 1.59 -10.93 -10.29
CA GLY A 249 2.94 -11.29 -9.91
C GLY A 249 3.73 -11.96 -11.03
N VAL A 250 3.15 -12.96 -11.69
CA VAL A 250 3.78 -13.71 -12.78
C VAL A 250 4.01 -12.84 -14.01
N VAL A 251 3.01 -12.04 -14.41
CA VAL A 251 3.12 -11.11 -15.56
C VAL A 251 4.10 -9.97 -15.26
N PHE A 252 4.24 -9.56 -14.01
CA PHE A 252 5.19 -8.52 -13.62
C PHE A 252 6.66 -8.97 -13.75
N ILE A 253 6.97 -10.25 -13.59
CA ILE A 253 8.36 -10.77 -13.69
C ILE A 253 9.04 -10.43 -15.03
N PRO A 254 8.47 -10.73 -16.21
CA PRO A 254 9.10 -10.38 -17.49
C PRO A 254 9.20 -8.87 -17.70
N VAL A 255 8.19 -8.10 -17.27
CA VAL A 255 8.20 -6.63 -17.36
C VAL A 255 9.33 -6.04 -16.50
N ALA A 256 9.48 -6.55 -15.27
CA ALA A 256 10.54 -6.17 -14.36
C ALA A 256 11.94 -6.52 -14.90
N ARG A 257 12.09 -7.63 -15.63
CA ARG A 257 13.35 -8.02 -16.28
C ARG A 257 13.68 -7.15 -17.50
N ALA A 258 12.67 -6.74 -18.27
CA ALA A 258 12.84 -5.88 -19.44
C ALA A 258 13.06 -4.40 -19.08
N TYR A 259 12.68 -3.98 -17.87
CA TYR A 259 12.77 -2.60 -17.45
C TYR A 259 14.23 -2.16 -17.21
N ARG A 260 14.71 -1.21 -18.03
CA ARG A 260 16.01 -0.57 -17.86
C ARG A 260 15.88 0.63 -16.93
N VAL A 261 16.44 0.49 -15.72
CA VAL A 261 16.47 1.55 -14.70
C VAL A 261 17.35 2.70 -15.18
N LYS A 262 16.80 3.93 -15.19
CA LYS A 262 17.55 5.17 -15.47
C LYS A 262 17.44 6.06 -14.23
N SER A 263 18.49 6.08 -13.44
CA SER A 263 18.50 6.83 -12.17
C SER A 263 18.67 8.32 -12.43
N TYR A 264 17.80 9.15 -11.85
CA TYR A 264 17.94 10.59 -11.78
C TYR A 264 18.34 10.98 -10.35
N MET A 265 19.53 10.53 -9.92
CA MET A 265 20.10 10.89 -8.61
C MET A 265 20.19 12.41 -8.48
N GLN A 266 20.01 12.89 -7.25
CA GLN A 266 20.07 14.29 -6.89
C GLN A 266 21.52 14.66 -6.58
N ASP A 267 22.35 14.82 -7.62
CA ASP A 267 23.61 15.56 -7.45
C ASP A 267 23.22 16.97 -6.99
N ALA A 268 23.75 17.35 -5.82
CA ALA A 268 23.67 18.70 -5.30
C ALA A 268 23.97 19.68 -6.44
N GLU A 269 23.13 20.69 -6.61
CA GLU A 269 23.44 21.78 -7.52
C GLU A 269 24.82 22.36 -7.12
N PRO A 270 25.79 22.49 -8.04
CA PRO A 270 27.10 23.08 -7.74
C PRO A 270 26.99 24.60 -7.59
N GLY A 271 26.24 25.05 -6.57
CA GLY A 271 26.00 26.47 -6.29
C GLY A 271 25.57 26.80 -4.86
N ALA A 272 25.46 25.81 -3.97
CA ALA A 272 25.07 26.05 -2.56
C ALA A 272 26.26 26.39 -1.63
N GLU A 273 27.45 26.64 -2.17
CA GLU A 273 28.64 27.09 -1.41
C GLU A 273 29.00 28.56 -1.66
N ALA A 274 28.14 29.35 -2.32
CA ALA A 274 28.38 30.78 -2.53
C ALA A 274 27.10 31.61 -2.39
N ALA A 275 26.63 31.78 -1.16
CA ALA A 275 25.87 32.96 -0.70
C ALA A 275 25.81 33.00 0.83
#